data_AF-A0A847YYQ2-F1
#
_entry.id   AF-A0A847YYQ2-F1
#
_cell.length_a   1.000
_cell.length_b   1.000
_cell.length_c   1.000
_cell.angle_alpha   90.00
_cell.angle_beta   90.00
_cell.angle_gamma   90.00
#
_symmetry.space_group_name_H-M   'P 1'
#
loop_
_entity.id
_entity.type
_entity.pdbx_description
1 polymer ?
#
loop_
_entity_poly.entity_id
_entity_poly.type
_entity_poly.pdbx_seq_one_letter_code
_entity_poly.pdbx_strand_id
1 'polypeptide(L)'
;MGHKEGETMEHSHRDQIERDWTGQLAIYQKIKQLGAEEYFASVADLAAAFNADDHHVHCMDERTPGGIHCAGSGILLGLDAAAEFCAKSGARGITSHESCGAAAIYARLNGLTGNSDELGVRFAQDLAVKTGLPYVGHLPVKKEHHFARAAYYDGTGIFDSTKAADLPPGFFINRANLPADYAANTEAATAARIAMGDHGYGQLITTQEPFWFFAIAKGELTLGKLMAELEPLKKEFGDKIIIAGFNAPQK
;
A
#
# COMPACT_ATOMS: atom_id res chain seq x y z
N MET A 1 -32.07 6.25 32.93
CA MET A 1 -32.10 5.29 31.82
C MET A 1 -31.15 5.81 30.76
N GLY A 2 -29.87 5.43 30.83
CA GLY A 2 -28.85 5.82 29.86
C GLY A 2 -28.06 4.57 29.54
N HIS A 3 -28.37 3.95 28.41
CA HIS A 3 -27.73 2.71 27.98
C HIS A 3 -27.39 2.80 26.49
N LYS A 4 -26.11 2.54 26.21
CA LYS A 4 -25.66 1.51 25.26
C LYS A 4 -25.81 1.77 23.76
N GLU A 5 -25.50 2.97 23.28
CA GLU A 5 -25.23 3.15 21.84
C GLU A 5 -23.75 2.93 21.47
N GLY A 6 -22.83 3.12 22.42
CA GLY A 6 -21.38 2.91 22.19
C GLY A 6 -20.94 1.45 22.13
N GLU A 7 -21.42 0.60 23.05
CA GLU A 7 -21.01 -0.82 23.14
C GLU A 7 -21.38 -1.62 21.88
N THR A 8 -22.52 -1.36 21.26
CA THR A 8 -22.99 -2.13 20.09
C THR A 8 -22.22 -1.83 18.81
N MET A 9 -21.75 -0.59 18.61
CA MET A 9 -20.95 -0.24 17.43
C MET A 9 -19.52 -0.78 17.52
N GLU A 10 -18.90 -0.70 18.70
CA GLU A 10 -17.54 -1.19 18.94
C GLU A 10 -17.41 -2.71 18.73
N HIS A 11 -18.42 -3.48 19.17
CA HIS A 11 -18.48 -4.92 18.89
C HIS A 11 -18.60 -5.21 17.39
N SER A 12 -19.43 -4.45 16.65
CA SER A 12 -19.62 -4.69 15.21
C SER A 12 -18.36 -4.43 14.37
N HIS A 13 -17.55 -3.43 14.75
CA HIS A 13 -16.31 -3.10 14.07
C HIS A 13 -15.25 -4.16 14.31
N ARG A 14 -15.07 -4.59 15.58
CA ARG A 14 -14.13 -5.65 15.94
C ARG A 14 -14.45 -6.96 15.25
N ASP A 15 -15.73 -7.34 15.20
CA ASP A 15 -16.18 -8.53 14.49
C ASP A 15 -15.82 -8.48 12.99
N GLN A 16 -15.89 -7.29 12.37
CA GLN A 16 -15.51 -7.13 10.97
C GLN A 16 -14.00 -7.29 10.75
N ILE A 17 -13.15 -6.71 11.62
CA ILE A 17 -11.69 -6.89 11.58
C ILE A 17 -11.32 -8.37 11.71
N GLU A 18 -11.90 -9.06 12.71
CA GLU A 18 -11.63 -10.49 12.94
C GLU A 18 -12.09 -11.34 11.75
N ARG A 19 -13.26 -11.05 11.15
CA ARG A 19 -13.72 -11.72 9.93
C ARG A 19 -12.76 -11.52 8.75
N ASP A 20 -12.36 -10.29 8.48
CA ASP A 20 -11.44 -9.98 7.37
C ASP A 20 -10.05 -10.61 7.59
N TRP A 21 -9.58 -10.66 8.84
CA TRP A 21 -8.35 -11.35 9.21
C TRP A 21 -8.44 -12.85 8.95
N THR A 22 -9.48 -13.51 9.48
CA THR A 22 -9.70 -14.95 9.33
C THR A 22 -9.88 -15.35 7.87
N GLY A 23 -10.59 -14.53 7.09
CA GLY A 23 -10.79 -14.75 5.64
C GLY A 23 -9.49 -14.83 4.85
N GLN A 24 -8.42 -14.19 5.34
CA GLN A 24 -7.10 -14.23 4.71
C GLN A 24 -6.20 -15.36 5.25
N LEU A 25 -6.56 -16.11 6.28
CA LEU A 25 -5.61 -17.08 6.87
C LEU A 25 -5.16 -18.15 5.88
N ALA A 26 -6.07 -18.65 5.03
CA ALA A 26 -5.77 -19.70 4.07
C ALA A 26 -4.67 -19.29 3.07
N ILE A 27 -4.69 -18.05 2.58
CA ILE A 27 -3.70 -17.56 1.62
C ILE A 27 -2.31 -17.50 2.24
N TYR A 28 -2.21 -16.96 3.46
CA TYR A 28 -0.94 -16.84 4.17
C TYR A 28 -0.41 -18.18 4.67
N GLN A 29 -1.28 -19.13 5.02
CA GLN A 29 -0.86 -20.51 5.33
C GLN A 29 -0.25 -21.18 4.10
N LYS A 30 -0.87 -21.02 2.92
CA LYS A 30 -0.33 -21.55 1.65
C LYS A 30 1.01 -20.90 1.31
N ILE A 31 1.16 -19.58 1.50
CA ILE A 31 2.44 -18.87 1.33
C ILE A 31 3.51 -19.42 2.28
N LYS A 32 3.19 -19.62 3.57
CA LYS A 32 4.14 -20.19 4.56
C LYS A 32 4.55 -21.62 4.20
N GLN A 33 3.63 -22.42 3.65
CA GLN A 33 3.88 -23.81 3.30
C GLN A 33 4.75 -23.95 2.03
N LEU A 34 4.46 -23.17 0.99
CA LEU A 34 5.16 -23.25 -0.30
C LEU A 34 6.42 -22.37 -0.36
N GLY A 35 6.45 -21.30 0.43
CA GLY A 35 7.34 -20.17 0.20
C GLY A 35 6.73 -19.19 -0.81
N ALA A 36 7.14 -17.91 -0.72
CA ALA A 36 6.55 -16.84 -1.53
C ALA A 36 6.76 -17.07 -3.05
N GLU A 37 7.96 -17.45 -3.46
CA GLU A 37 8.29 -17.65 -4.88
C GLU A 37 7.41 -18.73 -5.53
N GLU A 38 7.31 -19.91 -4.90
CA GLU A 38 6.47 -21.01 -5.40
C GLU A 38 4.98 -20.70 -5.28
N TYR A 39 4.57 -19.99 -4.23
CA TYR A 39 3.20 -19.49 -4.12
C TYR A 39 2.81 -18.62 -5.31
N PHE A 40 3.58 -17.56 -5.60
CA PHE A 40 3.27 -16.64 -6.69
C PHE A 40 3.37 -17.33 -8.06
N ALA A 41 4.32 -18.25 -8.25
CA ALA A 41 4.36 -19.08 -9.46
C ALA A 41 3.10 -19.95 -9.65
N SER A 42 2.38 -20.26 -8.58
CA SER A 42 1.12 -21.02 -8.62
C SER A 42 -0.14 -20.14 -8.83
N VAL A 43 -0.02 -18.81 -8.77
CA VAL A 43 -1.15 -17.90 -8.95
C VAL A 43 -1.57 -17.89 -10.42
N ALA A 44 -2.83 -18.24 -10.66
CA ALA A 44 -3.41 -18.22 -11.99
C ALA A 44 -3.38 -16.80 -12.57
N ASP A 45 -2.98 -16.68 -13.83
CA ASP A 45 -2.91 -15.41 -14.57
C ASP A 45 -2.08 -14.31 -13.89
N LEU A 46 -1.06 -14.67 -13.08
CA LEU A 46 -0.17 -13.70 -12.45
C LEU A 46 0.43 -12.68 -13.45
N ALA A 47 0.70 -13.09 -14.68
CA ALA A 47 1.20 -12.20 -15.72
C ALA A 47 0.25 -11.01 -16.03
N ALA A 48 -1.07 -11.18 -15.83
CA ALA A 48 -2.05 -10.12 -16.02
C ALA A 48 -1.88 -8.99 -14.99
N ALA A 49 -1.36 -9.29 -13.80
CA ALA A 49 -1.00 -8.28 -12.80
C ALA A 49 0.13 -7.34 -13.23
N PHE A 50 0.80 -7.62 -14.36
CA PHE A 50 1.85 -6.77 -14.94
C PHE A 50 1.40 -6.12 -16.26
N ASN A 51 0.08 -5.99 -16.45
CA ASN A 51 -0.55 -5.32 -17.57
C ASN A 51 -1.58 -4.31 -17.05
N ALA A 52 -1.09 -3.24 -16.43
CA ALA A 52 -1.92 -2.16 -15.92
C ALA A 52 -2.46 -1.30 -17.07
N ASP A 53 -3.80 -1.15 -17.11
CA ASP A 53 -4.49 -0.21 -18.00
C ASP A 53 -4.63 1.17 -17.35
N ASP A 54 -4.68 1.19 -16.02
CA ASP A 54 -4.76 2.39 -15.21
C ASP A 54 -3.36 2.95 -14.98
N HIS A 55 -3.16 4.20 -15.41
CA HIS A 55 -1.91 4.94 -15.24
C HIS A 55 -2.14 6.22 -14.44
N HIS A 56 -3.16 6.27 -13.59
CA HIS A 56 -3.34 7.37 -12.66
C HIS A 56 -2.48 7.17 -11.41
N VAL A 57 -2.06 8.25 -10.77
CA VAL A 57 -1.42 8.18 -9.46
C VAL A 57 -2.48 7.93 -8.40
N HIS A 58 -2.28 6.86 -7.64
CA HIS A 58 -3.13 6.41 -6.54
C HIS A 58 -2.33 6.42 -5.23
N CYS A 59 -3.04 6.40 -4.11
CA CYS A 59 -2.40 6.12 -2.83
C CYS A 59 -1.86 4.68 -2.79
N MET A 60 -0.83 4.42 -1.98
CA MET A 60 -0.38 3.05 -1.67
C MET A 60 -1.41 2.22 -0.90
N ASP A 61 -2.48 2.86 -0.44
CA ASP A 61 -3.60 2.27 0.30
C ASP A 61 -4.22 1.10 -0.50
N GLU A 62 -4.39 -0.05 0.16
CA GLU A 62 -4.99 -1.25 -0.43
C GLU A 62 -6.45 -1.04 -0.86
N ARG A 63 -7.07 0.03 -0.36
CA ARG A 63 -8.45 0.43 -0.66
C ARG A 63 -8.57 1.25 -1.94
N THR A 64 -7.45 1.69 -2.52
CA THR A 64 -7.38 2.42 -3.80
C THR A 64 -6.63 1.60 -4.85
N PRO A 65 -7.12 0.40 -5.20
CA PRO A 65 -6.39 -0.48 -6.08
C PRO A 65 -6.31 0.06 -7.52
N GLY A 66 -5.37 -0.49 -8.29
CA GLY A 66 -5.06 -0.04 -9.64
C GLY A 66 -4.19 1.21 -9.67
N GLY A 67 -3.62 1.49 -10.84
CA GLY A 67 -2.84 2.70 -11.07
C GLY A 67 -1.37 2.59 -10.62
N ILE A 68 -0.79 3.74 -10.36
CA ILE A 68 0.62 3.95 -10.01
C ILE A 68 0.66 4.45 -8.56
N HIS A 69 1.16 3.63 -7.65
CA HIS A 69 0.98 3.86 -6.22
C HIS A 69 2.11 4.66 -5.54
N CYS A 70 1.73 5.65 -4.74
CA CYS A 70 2.60 6.42 -3.83
C CYS A 70 1.76 6.99 -2.68
N ALA A 71 2.27 7.02 -1.44
CA ALA A 71 1.51 7.44 -0.27
C ALA A 71 0.83 8.81 -0.45
N GLY A 72 -0.50 8.80 -0.30
CA GLY A 72 -1.37 9.96 -0.51
C GLY A 72 -1.21 10.61 -1.88
N SER A 73 -1.00 9.80 -2.91
CA SER A 73 -0.75 10.25 -4.27
C SER A 73 0.45 11.22 -4.37
N GLY A 74 1.47 10.99 -3.55
CA GLY A 74 2.70 11.79 -3.51
C GLY A 74 2.72 12.90 -2.47
N ILE A 75 1.71 13.03 -1.60
CA ILE A 75 1.68 14.13 -0.61
C ILE A 75 2.88 14.12 0.34
N LEU A 76 3.38 12.94 0.70
CA LEU A 76 4.57 12.80 1.56
C LEU A 76 5.89 13.02 0.83
N LEU A 77 5.91 13.01 -0.52
CA LEU A 77 7.09 13.40 -1.30
C LEU A 77 7.25 14.93 -1.33
N GLY A 78 6.13 15.65 -1.20
CA GLY A 78 6.06 17.06 -1.53
C GLY A 78 5.92 17.29 -3.03
N LEU A 79 5.51 18.51 -3.39
CA LEU A 79 4.96 18.81 -4.71
C LEU A 79 5.98 18.64 -5.86
N ASP A 80 7.24 19.01 -5.65
CA ASP A 80 8.30 18.89 -6.67
C ASP A 80 8.68 17.43 -6.94
N ALA A 81 8.97 16.67 -5.88
CA ALA A 81 9.33 15.26 -6.02
C ALA A 81 8.16 14.39 -6.50
N ALA A 82 6.91 14.72 -6.11
CA ALA A 82 5.72 14.07 -6.64
C ALA A 82 5.54 14.34 -8.15
N ALA A 83 5.87 15.54 -8.63
CA ALA A 83 5.83 15.84 -10.06
C ALA A 83 6.89 15.05 -10.84
N GLU A 84 8.10 14.91 -10.30
CA GLU A 84 9.12 14.03 -10.88
C GLU A 84 8.69 12.57 -10.92
N PHE A 85 8.05 12.08 -9.85
CA PHE A 85 7.50 10.73 -9.78
C PHE A 85 6.44 10.52 -10.87
N CYS A 86 5.53 11.47 -11.07
CA CYS A 86 4.52 11.42 -12.14
C CYS A 86 5.18 11.31 -13.52
N ALA A 87 6.22 12.10 -13.78
CA ALA A 87 6.95 12.08 -15.04
C ALA A 87 7.68 10.75 -15.27
N LYS A 88 8.40 10.23 -14.26
CA LYS A 88 9.15 8.97 -14.35
C LYS A 88 8.24 7.76 -14.57
N SER A 89 7.11 7.73 -13.88
CA SER A 89 6.14 6.62 -13.94
C SER A 89 5.24 6.66 -15.17
N GLY A 90 5.24 7.76 -15.94
CA GLY A 90 4.37 7.92 -17.11
C GLY A 90 2.89 8.10 -16.72
N ALA A 91 2.64 8.75 -15.58
CA ALA A 91 1.30 8.99 -15.07
C ALA A 91 0.44 9.81 -16.06
N ARG A 92 -0.85 9.50 -16.09
CA ARG A 92 -1.85 10.12 -17.00
C ARG A 92 -2.94 10.90 -16.27
N GLY A 93 -2.91 10.88 -14.94
CA GLY A 93 -3.89 11.55 -14.09
C GLY A 93 -3.53 11.36 -12.62
N ILE A 94 -4.16 12.14 -11.75
CA ILE A 94 -3.90 12.13 -10.31
C ILE A 94 -5.23 11.98 -9.58
N THR A 95 -5.25 11.10 -8.58
CA THR A 95 -6.42 10.88 -7.71
C THR A 95 -6.11 11.32 -6.28
N SER A 96 -7.15 11.49 -5.48
CA SER A 96 -7.08 11.44 -4.01
C SER A 96 -8.14 10.45 -3.50
N HIS A 97 -8.20 10.17 -2.21
CA HIS A 97 -9.24 9.30 -1.65
C HIS A 97 -9.63 9.71 -0.23
N GLU A 98 -10.82 9.27 0.19
CA GLU A 98 -11.36 9.53 1.53
C GLU A 98 -10.47 8.94 2.63
N SER A 99 -10.41 9.63 3.76
CA SER A 99 -9.68 9.22 4.97
C SER A 99 -8.21 8.85 4.72
N CYS A 100 -7.51 9.67 3.94
CA CYS A 100 -6.12 9.41 3.57
C CYS A 100 -5.14 9.58 4.75
N GLY A 101 -4.60 8.48 5.26
CA GLY A 101 -3.62 8.49 6.35
C GLY A 101 -2.33 9.27 6.03
N ALA A 102 -1.87 9.24 4.78
CA ALA A 102 -0.71 10.00 4.35
C ALA A 102 -0.95 11.53 4.41
N ALA A 103 -2.17 11.99 4.11
CA ALA A 103 -2.54 13.38 4.25
C ALA A 103 -2.61 13.82 5.72
N ALA A 104 -3.09 12.94 6.61
CA ALA A 104 -3.05 13.19 8.06
C ALA A 104 -1.60 13.28 8.59
N ILE A 105 -0.70 12.42 8.12
CA ILE A 105 0.74 12.49 8.44
C ILE A 105 1.33 13.80 7.93
N TYR A 106 1.05 14.19 6.68
CA TYR A 106 1.51 15.45 6.11
C TYR A 106 1.04 16.65 6.92
N ALA A 107 -0.23 16.68 7.32
CA ALA A 107 -0.80 17.74 8.16
C ALA A 107 -0.02 17.88 9.47
N ARG A 108 0.20 16.77 10.17
CA ARG A 108 0.95 16.74 11.43
C ARG A 108 2.40 17.22 11.27
N LEU A 109 3.10 16.75 10.24
CA LEU A 109 4.50 17.13 9.99
C LEU A 109 4.67 18.62 9.68
N ASN A 110 3.66 19.25 9.10
CA ASN A 110 3.68 20.66 8.72
C ASN A 110 2.91 21.57 9.69
N GLY A 111 2.43 21.04 10.82
CA GLY A 111 1.65 21.81 11.80
C GLY A 111 0.35 22.38 11.23
N LEU A 112 -0.22 21.74 10.20
CA LEU A 112 -1.46 22.17 9.56
C LEU A 112 -2.66 21.65 10.34
N THR A 113 -3.67 22.49 10.46
CA THR A 113 -5.00 22.10 10.95
C THR A 113 -5.93 21.93 9.76
N GLY A 114 -6.84 20.96 9.82
CA GLY A 114 -7.80 20.70 8.74
C GLY A 114 -8.16 19.23 8.60
N ASN A 115 -9.15 18.94 7.77
CA ASN A 115 -9.55 17.58 7.42
C ASN A 115 -8.51 16.98 6.46
N SER A 116 -8.10 15.73 6.70
CA SER A 116 -7.19 14.98 5.81
C SER A 116 -7.67 14.93 4.37
N ASP A 117 -8.98 14.89 4.16
CA ASP A 117 -9.58 14.73 2.83
C ASP A 117 -9.46 16.03 2.04
N GLU A 118 -9.73 17.17 2.67
CA GLU A 118 -9.53 18.49 2.07
C GLU A 118 -8.06 18.72 1.72
N LEU A 119 -7.15 18.33 2.60
CA LEU A 119 -5.70 18.43 2.37
C LEU A 119 -5.24 17.53 1.22
N GLY A 120 -5.72 16.28 1.19
CA GLY A 120 -5.42 15.33 0.12
C GLY A 120 -5.94 15.78 -1.24
N VAL A 121 -7.19 16.26 -1.30
CA VAL A 121 -7.80 16.82 -2.51
C VAL A 121 -7.01 18.03 -3.00
N ARG A 122 -6.72 18.98 -2.10
CA ARG A 122 -5.98 20.19 -2.45
C ARG A 122 -4.59 19.87 -2.98
N PHE A 123 -3.85 18.98 -2.31
CA PHE A 123 -2.53 18.57 -2.78
C PHE A 123 -2.60 17.91 -4.17
N ALA A 124 -3.56 17.01 -4.39
CA ALA A 124 -3.75 16.35 -5.68
C ALA A 124 -4.09 17.35 -6.80
N GLN A 125 -4.89 18.38 -6.50
CA GLN A 125 -5.19 19.47 -7.43
C GLN A 125 -3.98 20.34 -7.72
N ASP A 126 -3.21 20.72 -6.70
CA ASP A 126 -1.97 21.49 -6.87
C ASP A 126 -0.94 20.69 -7.71
N LEU A 127 -0.87 19.37 -7.50
CA LEU A 127 0.00 18.49 -8.28
C LEU A 127 -0.47 18.36 -9.74
N ALA A 128 -1.78 18.29 -9.97
CA ALA A 128 -2.38 18.30 -11.30
C ALA A 128 -2.03 19.60 -12.06
N VAL A 129 -2.17 20.76 -11.41
CA VAL A 129 -1.76 22.05 -11.97
C VAL A 129 -0.27 22.06 -12.32
N LYS A 130 0.59 21.58 -11.41
CA LYS A 130 2.05 21.59 -11.61
C LYS A 130 2.51 20.68 -12.75
N THR A 131 1.90 19.50 -12.88
CA THR A 131 2.28 18.50 -13.87
C THR A 131 1.58 18.69 -15.22
N GLY A 132 0.47 19.43 -15.25
CA GLY A 132 -0.44 19.50 -16.39
C GLY A 132 -1.30 18.25 -16.59
N LEU A 133 -1.24 17.29 -15.66
CA LEU A 133 -2.10 16.09 -15.67
C LEU A 133 -3.49 16.43 -15.12
N PRO A 134 -4.56 15.73 -15.55
CA PRO A 134 -5.88 15.94 -14.99
C PRO A 134 -5.96 15.42 -13.54
N TYR A 135 -6.66 16.18 -12.69
CA TYR A 135 -7.19 15.65 -11.45
C TYR A 135 -8.43 14.79 -11.76
N VAL A 136 -8.30 13.47 -11.59
CA VAL A 136 -9.30 12.48 -12.02
C VAL A 136 -10.46 12.40 -11.03
N GLY A 137 -10.20 12.61 -9.74
CA GLY A 137 -11.25 12.68 -8.73
C GLY A 137 -10.81 12.27 -7.33
N HIS A 138 -11.77 12.36 -6.42
CA HIS A 138 -11.67 11.88 -5.04
C HIS A 138 -12.37 10.53 -4.93
N LEU A 139 -11.60 9.47 -4.70
CA LEU A 139 -12.09 8.10 -4.69
C LEU A 139 -12.77 7.78 -3.36
N PRO A 140 -13.99 7.22 -3.38
CA PRO A 140 -14.67 6.77 -2.17
C PRO A 140 -14.02 5.50 -1.63
N VAL A 141 -13.99 5.35 -0.31
CA VAL A 141 -13.42 4.17 0.35
C VAL A 141 -14.53 3.30 0.93
N LYS A 142 -14.55 2.02 0.54
CA LYS A 142 -15.62 1.08 0.95
C LYS A 142 -15.48 0.51 2.36
N LYS A 143 -14.23 0.41 2.85
CA LYS A 143 -13.91 -0.17 4.16
C LYS A 143 -13.21 0.88 5.02
N GLU A 144 -13.77 1.17 6.18
CA GLU A 144 -13.22 2.18 7.09
C GLU A 144 -11.85 1.77 7.66
N HIS A 145 -11.67 0.47 7.95
CA HIS A 145 -10.39 -0.07 8.43
C HIS A 145 -9.50 -0.56 7.29
N HIS A 146 -8.19 -0.55 7.51
CA HIS A 146 -7.20 -1.17 6.66
C HIS A 146 -7.18 -2.68 6.90
N PHE A 147 -7.26 -3.45 5.82
CA PHE A 147 -7.34 -4.92 5.81
C PHE A 147 -6.16 -5.56 5.08
N ALA A 148 -5.09 -4.82 4.84
CA ALA A 148 -3.85 -5.34 4.29
C ALA A 148 -3.01 -6.10 5.33
N ARG A 149 -2.62 -7.33 4.98
CA ARG A 149 -1.62 -8.13 5.71
C ARG A 149 -0.27 -8.19 4.98
N ALA A 150 -0.16 -7.49 3.85
CA ALA A 150 1.05 -7.38 3.08
C ALA A 150 1.27 -5.98 2.51
N ALA A 151 2.49 -5.73 2.05
CA ALA A 151 2.84 -4.65 1.16
C ALA A 151 3.69 -5.20 -0.01
N TYR A 152 3.37 -4.75 -1.22
CA TYR A 152 4.09 -5.06 -2.44
C TYR A 152 5.11 -3.97 -2.71
N TYR A 153 6.39 -4.34 -2.67
CA TYR A 153 7.51 -3.46 -2.97
C TYR A 153 7.90 -3.66 -4.43
N ASP A 154 7.24 -2.90 -5.29
CA ASP A 154 7.16 -3.16 -6.73
C ASP A 154 8.34 -2.56 -7.50
N GLY A 155 9.29 -3.41 -7.87
CA GLY A 155 10.40 -3.07 -8.76
C GLY A 155 10.03 -3.04 -10.24
N THR A 156 8.80 -3.38 -10.61
CA THR A 156 8.31 -3.33 -11.99
C THR A 156 7.68 -1.99 -12.36
N GLY A 157 7.09 -1.31 -11.37
CA GLY A 157 6.41 -0.03 -11.50
C GLY A 157 5.02 -0.09 -12.11
N ILE A 158 4.51 -1.29 -12.40
CA ILE A 158 3.25 -1.54 -13.13
C ILE A 158 2.43 -2.68 -12.51
N PHE A 159 2.76 -3.12 -11.30
CA PHE A 159 2.04 -4.22 -10.66
C PHE A 159 0.66 -3.77 -10.18
N ASP A 160 -0.37 -4.50 -10.58
CA ASP A 160 -1.77 -4.30 -10.21
C ASP A 160 -2.36 -5.64 -9.75
N SER A 161 -2.56 -5.80 -8.44
CA SER A 161 -3.07 -7.06 -7.89
C SER A 161 -4.52 -7.37 -8.29
N THR A 162 -5.28 -6.40 -8.78
CA THR A 162 -6.69 -6.63 -9.15
C THR A 162 -6.86 -7.46 -10.40
N LYS A 163 -5.78 -7.59 -11.18
CA LYS A 163 -5.78 -8.32 -12.46
C LYS A 163 -5.49 -9.82 -12.29
N ALA A 164 -5.13 -10.28 -11.10
CA ALA A 164 -4.94 -11.70 -10.82
C ALA A 164 -5.70 -12.11 -9.55
N ALA A 165 -6.39 -13.24 -9.63
CA ALA A 165 -7.07 -13.84 -8.48
C ALA A 165 -6.03 -14.35 -7.47
N ASP A 166 -6.45 -14.57 -6.22
CA ASP A 166 -5.61 -15.17 -5.19
C ASP A 166 -4.29 -14.43 -4.91
N LEU A 167 -4.24 -13.12 -5.16
CA LEU A 167 -3.20 -12.26 -4.60
C LEU A 167 -3.66 -11.74 -3.23
N PRO A 168 -2.81 -11.78 -2.19
CA PRO A 168 -3.16 -11.17 -0.92
C PRO A 168 -3.46 -9.68 -1.07
N PRO A 169 -4.49 -9.14 -0.39
CA PRO A 169 -4.67 -7.70 -0.33
C PRO A 169 -3.46 -7.06 0.37
N GLY A 170 -3.00 -5.92 -0.12
CA GLY A 170 -1.82 -5.28 0.41
C GLY A 170 -1.67 -3.83 -0.01
N PHE A 171 -0.77 -3.13 0.68
CA PHE A 171 -0.32 -1.81 0.24
C PHE A 171 0.58 -1.95 -0.99
N PHE A 172 0.66 -0.91 -1.83
CA PHE A 172 1.44 -0.94 -3.07
C PHE A 172 2.47 0.18 -3.11
N ILE A 173 3.74 -0.16 -3.27
CA ILE A 173 4.85 0.79 -3.25
C ILE A 173 5.55 0.72 -4.59
N ASN A 174 5.44 1.77 -5.40
CA ASN A 174 6.06 1.84 -6.72
C ASN A 174 7.57 2.13 -6.59
N ARG A 175 8.32 1.15 -6.11
CA ARG A 175 9.77 1.27 -5.91
C ARG A 175 10.50 1.59 -7.21
N ALA A 176 10.04 1.08 -8.36
CA ALA A 176 10.65 1.34 -9.66
C ALA A 176 10.87 2.84 -9.94
N ASN A 177 9.95 3.69 -9.51
CA ASN A 177 9.96 5.14 -9.79
C ASN A 177 10.31 6.01 -8.58
N LEU A 178 10.59 5.40 -7.42
CA LEU A 178 10.92 6.10 -6.17
C LEU A 178 12.39 5.91 -5.78
N PRO A 179 13.01 6.88 -5.08
CA PRO A 179 14.32 6.65 -4.44
C PRO A 179 14.24 5.50 -3.42
N ALA A 180 15.29 4.67 -3.36
CA ALA A 180 15.36 3.50 -2.47
C ALA A 180 15.07 3.86 -1.00
N ASP A 181 15.79 4.86 -0.50
CA ASP A 181 15.71 5.30 0.88
C ASP A 181 14.29 5.81 1.23
N TYR A 182 13.68 6.57 0.32
CA TYR A 182 12.31 7.06 0.49
C TYR A 182 11.30 5.92 0.51
N ALA A 183 11.37 5.02 -0.48
CA ALA A 183 10.45 3.89 -0.60
C ALA A 183 10.53 2.95 0.62
N ALA A 184 11.71 2.68 1.14
CA ALA A 184 11.85 1.86 2.35
C ALA A 184 11.43 2.61 3.62
N ASN A 185 12.03 3.78 3.89
CA ASN A 185 11.90 4.45 5.19
C ASN A 185 10.61 5.28 5.34
N THR A 186 9.95 5.62 4.23
CA THR A 186 8.69 6.37 4.25
C THR A 186 7.52 5.50 3.85
N GLU A 187 7.50 4.97 2.62
CA GLU A 187 6.35 4.22 2.10
C GLU A 187 6.17 2.89 2.85
N ALA A 188 7.19 2.01 2.81
CA ALA A 188 7.12 0.69 3.44
C ALA A 188 6.97 0.76 4.96
N ALA A 189 7.72 1.65 5.62
CA ALA A 189 7.56 1.89 7.05
C ALA A 189 6.14 2.39 7.41
N THR A 190 5.54 3.26 6.59
CA THR A 190 4.17 3.74 6.81
C THR A 190 3.15 2.62 6.63
N ALA A 191 3.30 1.77 5.60
CA ALA A 191 2.44 0.61 5.41
C ALA A 191 2.45 -0.34 6.64
N ALA A 192 3.63 -0.67 7.15
CA ALA A 192 3.76 -1.48 8.37
C ALA A 192 3.14 -0.81 9.61
N ARG A 193 3.38 0.48 9.81
CA ARG A 193 2.79 1.25 10.94
C ARG A 193 1.27 1.31 10.87
N ILE A 194 0.69 1.46 9.68
CA ILE A 194 -0.75 1.43 9.49
C ILE A 194 -1.28 0.03 9.81
N ALA A 195 -0.69 -1.01 9.23
CA ALA A 195 -1.13 -2.40 9.44
C ALA A 195 -1.08 -2.81 10.92
N MET A 196 -0.04 -2.40 11.65
CA MET A 196 0.16 -2.73 13.07
C MET A 196 -0.45 -1.69 14.03
N GLY A 197 -1.05 -0.62 13.52
CA GLY A 197 -1.69 0.43 14.31
C GLY A 197 -3.19 0.20 14.49
N ASP A 198 -3.86 1.17 15.11
CA ASP A 198 -5.28 1.10 15.45
C ASP A 198 -6.23 1.15 14.25
N HIS A 199 -5.72 1.55 13.08
CA HIS A 199 -6.48 1.60 11.83
C HIS A 199 -6.36 0.33 10.99
N GLY A 200 -5.46 -0.59 11.36
CA GLY A 200 -5.22 -1.87 10.68
C GLY A 200 -5.60 -3.06 11.54
N TYR A 201 -4.77 -4.11 11.48
CA TYR A 201 -4.95 -5.32 12.27
C TYR A 201 -4.33 -5.25 13.67
N GLY A 202 -3.50 -4.25 13.94
CA GLY A 202 -2.99 -3.99 15.27
C GLY A 202 -2.27 -5.20 15.88
N GLN A 203 -2.79 -5.65 17.03
CA GLN A 203 -2.22 -6.76 17.80
C GLN A 203 -2.41 -8.15 17.17
N LEU A 204 -3.22 -8.28 16.11
CA LEU A 204 -3.33 -9.55 15.38
C LEU A 204 -2.05 -9.86 14.61
N ILE A 205 -1.26 -8.84 14.28
CA ILE A 205 0.06 -9.00 13.67
C ILE A 205 1.08 -9.36 14.76
N THR A 206 1.58 -10.59 14.69
CA THR A 206 2.50 -11.20 15.66
C THR A 206 3.69 -11.82 14.96
N THR A 207 4.62 -12.41 15.71
CA THR A 207 5.75 -13.14 15.09
C THR A 207 5.29 -14.45 14.43
N GLN A 208 4.16 -15.03 14.88
CA GLN A 208 3.55 -16.21 14.26
C GLN A 208 2.69 -15.84 13.06
N GLU A 209 2.04 -14.68 13.11
CA GLU A 209 1.22 -14.11 12.04
C GLU A 209 1.73 -12.72 11.63
N PRO A 210 2.87 -12.66 10.92
CA PRO A 210 3.52 -11.40 10.61
C PRO A 210 2.88 -10.67 9.44
N PHE A 211 3.25 -9.40 9.30
CA PHE A 211 3.00 -8.58 8.12
C PHE A 211 4.04 -8.90 7.03
N TRP A 212 3.62 -9.06 5.78
CA TRP A 212 4.50 -9.51 4.71
C TRP A 212 4.90 -8.38 3.78
N PHE A 213 6.20 -8.17 3.60
CA PHE A 213 6.70 -7.43 2.44
C PHE A 213 7.02 -8.42 1.31
N PHE A 214 6.38 -8.23 0.17
CA PHE A 214 6.66 -8.96 -1.06
C PHE A 214 7.42 -8.07 -2.04
N ALA A 215 8.73 -8.28 -2.14
CA ALA A 215 9.56 -7.64 -3.16
C ALA A 215 9.30 -8.27 -4.54
N ILE A 216 9.01 -7.42 -5.53
CA ILE A 216 8.75 -7.85 -6.91
C ILE A 216 9.88 -7.38 -7.80
N ALA A 217 10.74 -8.31 -8.20
CA ALA A 217 11.97 -7.98 -8.90
C ALA A 217 11.79 -7.95 -10.42
N LYS A 218 12.50 -7.02 -11.09
CA LYS A 218 12.61 -6.97 -12.56
C LYS A 218 13.86 -6.20 -12.99
N GLY A 219 14.59 -6.78 -13.96
CA GLY A 219 15.77 -6.16 -14.55
C GLY A 219 16.82 -5.80 -13.50
N GLU A 220 17.23 -4.52 -13.47
CA GLU A 220 18.24 -4.01 -12.55
C GLU A 220 17.81 -3.99 -11.08
N LEU A 221 16.50 -3.96 -10.81
CA LEU A 221 15.92 -4.08 -9.47
C LEU A 221 15.75 -5.56 -9.15
N THR A 222 16.87 -6.22 -8.86
CA THR A 222 16.92 -7.64 -8.52
C THR A 222 16.29 -7.91 -7.15
N LEU A 223 15.86 -9.16 -6.92
CA LEU A 223 15.21 -9.55 -5.68
C LEU A 223 16.11 -9.29 -4.46
N GLY A 224 17.40 -9.65 -4.56
CA GLY A 224 18.36 -9.38 -3.49
C GLY A 224 18.54 -7.89 -3.17
N LYS A 225 18.53 -7.01 -4.17
CA LYS A 225 18.59 -5.55 -3.95
C LYS A 225 17.35 -5.06 -3.22
N LEU A 226 16.16 -5.41 -3.70
CA LEU A 226 14.89 -4.97 -3.12
C LEU A 226 14.71 -5.47 -1.68
N MET A 227 15.05 -6.73 -1.41
CA MET A 227 15.00 -7.28 -0.05
C MET A 227 16.00 -6.59 0.88
N ALA A 228 17.21 -6.28 0.39
CA ALA A 228 18.22 -5.56 1.18
C ALA A 228 17.79 -4.13 1.54
N GLU A 229 17.03 -3.45 0.68
CA GLU A 229 16.45 -2.13 0.97
C GLU A 229 15.41 -2.18 2.09
N LEU A 230 14.64 -3.28 2.19
CA LEU A 230 13.61 -3.47 3.20
C LEU A 230 14.16 -4.00 4.54
N GLU A 231 15.29 -4.68 4.53
CA GLU A 231 15.89 -5.32 5.72
C GLU A 231 16.04 -4.38 6.93
N PRO A 232 16.42 -3.09 6.79
CA PRO A 232 16.49 -2.15 7.90
C PRO A 232 15.18 -1.98 8.68
N LEU A 233 14.02 -2.25 8.06
CA LEU A 233 12.72 -2.18 8.74
C LEU A 233 12.60 -3.18 9.89
N LYS A 234 13.35 -4.30 9.86
CA LYS A 234 13.37 -5.26 10.98
C LYS A 234 13.93 -4.65 12.27
N LYS A 235 14.72 -3.57 12.19
CA LYS A 235 15.15 -2.84 13.39
C LYS A 235 13.97 -2.22 14.14
N GLU A 236 12.97 -1.74 13.41
CA GLU A 236 11.78 -1.09 13.98
C GLU A 236 10.71 -2.12 14.35
N PHE A 237 10.44 -3.08 13.46
CA PHE A 237 9.29 -3.99 13.61
C PHE A 237 9.67 -5.40 14.11
N GLY A 238 10.96 -5.73 14.20
CA GLY A 238 11.45 -7.04 14.61
C GLY A 238 10.91 -8.18 13.74
N ASP A 239 10.61 -9.31 14.38
CA ASP A 239 10.09 -10.51 13.73
C ASP A 239 8.58 -10.43 13.40
N LYS A 240 7.95 -9.28 13.62
CA LYS A 240 6.54 -9.05 13.21
C LYS A 240 6.41 -8.75 11.71
N ILE A 241 7.53 -8.60 10.99
CA ILE A 241 7.55 -8.51 9.53
C ILE A 241 8.32 -9.69 8.93
N ILE A 242 7.85 -10.17 7.79
CA ILE A 242 8.61 -11.06 6.92
C ILE A 242 8.89 -10.35 5.61
N ILE A 243 10.12 -10.46 5.11
CA ILE A 243 10.50 -9.98 3.79
C ILE A 243 10.70 -11.23 2.93
N ALA A 244 9.92 -11.32 1.86
CA ALA A 244 10.01 -12.35 0.85
C ALA A 244 9.82 -11.70 -0.53
N GLY A 245 9.84 -12.48 -1.60
CA GLY A 245 9.55 -11.94 -2.90
C GLY A 245 9.70 -12.94 -4.03
N PHE A 246 9.52 -12.44 -5.24
CA PHE A 246 9.55 -13.23 -6.46
C PHE A 246 10.01 -12.35 -7.64
N ASN A 247 10.44 -13.00 -8.72
CA ASN A 247 10.74 -12.31 -9.96
C ASN A 247 9.45 -12.15 -10.77
N ALA A 248 9.20 -10.95 -11.30
CA ALA A 248 8.08 -10.73 -12.21
C ALA A 248 8.19 -11.68 -13.42
N PRO A 249 7.07 -12.23 -13.93
CA PRO A 249 7.08 -13.08 -15.12
C PRO A 249 7.75 -12.38 -16.31
N GLN A 250 8.55 -13.13 -17.07
CA GLN A 250 9.06 -12.64 -18.36
C GLN A 250 7.89 -12.54 -19.35
N LYS A 251 7.83 -11.44 -20.11
CA LYS A 251 6.90 -11.30 -21.24
C LYS A 251 7.45 -12.02 -22.46
#